data_AF-A0A1Q5J2J9-F1
#
_entry.id   AF-A0A1Q5J2J9-F1
#
_cell.length_a   1.000
_cell.length_b   1.000
_cell.length_c   1.000
_cell.angle_alpha   90.00
_cell.angle_beta   90.00
_cell.angle_gamma   90.00
#
_symmetry.space_group_name_H-M   'P 1'
#
loop_
_entity.id
_entity.type
_entity.pdbx_description
1 polymer ?
#
loop_
_entity_poly.entity_id
_entity_poly.type
_entity_poly.pdbx_seq_one_letter_code
_entity_poly.pdbx_strand_id
1 'polypeptide(L)'
;MSAGPQGVDMRSILLPKPLITAAVGSVLLVAVGTQGATAATKAPAPAAKSVASARTAAVYGPTRAVTVLPRVSEAEARFLELADLIAQSCEPRVLRAAGRVASEPTPDSTMPVLVDPLPLHPTEECAAQRHQLRISKAFSGTETGTYARLRDRLTVLRYPEARIHRMPNFAGRPVVRLDLRVGSGHLALEVTDIGNSVMVRAFGAAEHVSVTEVRLKQEVDWPTS
;
A
#
# COMPACT_ATOMS: atom_id res chain seq x y z
N MET A 1 -60.98 14.67 33.01
CA MET A 1 -59.75 14.93 33.79
C MET A 1 -59.01 13.61 33.89
N SER A 2 -57.94 13.45 33.11
CA SER A 2 -57.14 12.22 33.07
C SER A 2 -55.67 12.65 33.09
N ALA A 3 -54.97 12.22 34.13
CA ALA A 3 -53.54 12.41 34.38
C ALA A 3 -53.10 11.12 35.09
N GLY A 4 -51.97 10.48 34.84
CA GLY A 4 -50.85 10.57 33.91
C GLY A 4 -50.02 9.29 34.20
N PRO A 5 -49.14 8.84 33.29
CA PRO A 5 -48.50 7.53 33.42
C PRO A 5 -47.34 7.55 34.44
N GLN A 6 -47.26 6.48 35.24
CA GLN A 6 -46.15 6.23 36.15
C GLN A 6 -44.89 5.84 35.39
N GLY A 7 -43.78 6.43 35.83
CA GLY A 7 -42.45 6.24 35.28
C GLY A 7 -41.92 4.82 35.50
N VAL A 8 -41.27 4.30 34.46
CA VAL A 8 -40.43 3.11 34.55
C VAL A 8 -39.04 3.52 35.01
N ASP A 9 -38.67 3.01 36.18
CA ASP A 9 -37.41 3.22 36.86
C ASP A 9 -36.29 2.39 36.17
N MET A 10 -35.37 3.06 35.49
CA MET A 10 -34.16 2.46 34.91
C MET A 10 -33.14 2.19 36.03
N ARG A 11 -33.21 0.99 36.62
CA ARG A 11 -32.11 0.48 37.45
C ARG A 11 -30.91 0.15 36.57
N SER A 12 -29.92 1.03 36.62
CA SER A 12 -28.58 0.86 36.05
C SER A 12 -27.90 -0.36 36.66
N ILE A 13 -27.58 -1.35 35.82
CA ILE A 13 -26.76 -2.51 36.21
C ILE A 13 -25.29 -2.07 36.10
N LEU A 14 -24.69 -1.74 37.24
CA LEU A 14 -23.26 -1.50 37.42
C LEU A 14 -22.50 -2.82 37.22
N LEU A 15 -21.93 -3.01 36.03
CA LEU A 15 -20.95 -4.06 35.76
C LEU A 15 -19.59 -3.67 36.36
N PRO A 16 -18.99 -4.47 37.26
CA PRO A 16 -17.66 -4.21 37.77
C PRO A 16 -16.60 -4.47 36.69
N LYS A 17 -15.69 -3.50 36.52
CA LYS A 17 -14.52 -3.59 35.64
C LYS A 17 -13.53 -4.64 36.18
N PRO A 18 -13.07 -5.62 35.40
CA PRO A 18 -11.88 -6.38 35.76
C PRO A 18 -10.63 -5.56 35.43
N LEU A 19 -9.93 -5.07 36.46
CA LEU A 19 -8.55 -4.61 36.32
C LEU A 19 -7.65 -5.83 36.30
N ILE A 20 -7.13 -6.19 35.12
CA ILE A 20 -6.08 -7.19 34.98
C ILE A 20 -4.75 -6.46 35.03
N THR A 21 -4.14 -6.46 36.22
CA THR A 21 -2.76 -6.00 36.44
C THR A 21 -1.81 -7.10 35.97
N ALA A 22 -1.25 -6.96 34.77
CA ALA A 22 -0.15 -7.81 34.33
C ALA A 22 1.19 -7.17 34.72
N ALA A 23 1.84 -7.75 35.73
CA ALA A 23 3.23 -7.47 36.07
C ALA A 23 4.13 -8.16 35.03
N VAL A 24 4.80 -7.37 34.21
CA VAL A 24 5.91 -7.83 33.36
C VAL A 24 7.18 -7.20 33.90
N GLY A 25 7.87 -7.96 34.76
CA GLY A 25 9.28 -7.75 35.00
C GLY A 25 10.08 -8.41 33.90
N SER A 26 11.10 -7.72 33.37
CA SER A 26 12.45 -8.30 33.23
C SER A 26 13.42 -7.37 32.48
N VAL A 27 14.53 -7.15 33.18
CA VAL A 27 15.93 -7.19 32.70
C VAL A 27 16.45 -6.00 31.89
N LEU A 28 17.30 -5.25 32.60
CA LEU A 28 18.33 -4.34 32.09
C LEU A 28 19.32 -5.08 31.17
N LEU A 29 19.64 -4.49 30.02
CA LEU A 29 20.91 -4.70 29.35
C LEU A 29 21.51 -3.34 29.00
N VAL A 30 22.54 -3.00 29.78
CA VAL A 30 23.46 -1.88 29.59
C VAL A 30 24.33 -2.19 28.38
N ALA A 31 24.33 -1.31 27.38
CA ALA A 31 25.39 -1.27 26.37
C ALA A 31 25.93 0.15 26.30
N VAL A 32 27.10 0.30 26.92
CA VAL A 32 28.02 1.43 26.81
C VAL A 32 28.52 1.50 25.36
N GLY A 33 28.36 2.66 24.72
CA GLY A 33 28.95 2.98 23.43
C GLY A 33 29.43 4.42 23.44
N THR A 34 30.72 4.58 23.17
CA THR A 34 31.60 5.71 23.47
C THR A 34 31.25 7.05 22.82
N GLN A 35 31.52 8.10 23.58
CA GLN A 35 31.51 9.51 23.19
C GLN A 35 32.49 9.77 22.04
N GLY A 36 32.01 10.43 20.99
CA GLY A 36 32.83 11.10 19.99
C GLY A 36 32.64 12.61 20.12
N ALA A 37 33.34 13.23 21.07
CA ALA A 37 33.50 14.67 21.11
C ALA A 37 34.78 15.04 20.34
N THR A 38 34.66 15.82 19.27
CA THR A 38 35.75 16.71 18.86
C THR A 38 35.19 18.10 18.62
N ALA A 39 35.97 19.04 19.14
CA ALA A 39 35.65 20.41 19.44
C ALA A 39 35.24 21.25 18.23
N ALA A 40 34.30 22.15 18.50
CA ALA A 40 34.19 23.43 17.80
C ALA A 40 35.54 24.16 17.83
N THR A 41 36.05 24.52 16.66
CA THR A 41 37.08 25.55 16.53
C THR A 41 36.65 26.54 15.45
N LYS A 42 36.09 27.65 15.92
CA LYS A 42 36.35 29.03 15.50
C LYS A 42 36.73 29.25 14.02
N ALA A 43 35.81 29.90 13.29
CA ALA A 43 36.09 30.62 12.05
C ALA A 43 37.22 31.65 12.25
N PRO A 44 38.01 31.92 11.18
CA PRO A 44 37.74 33.16 10.46
C PRO A 44 37.81 33.01 8.94
N ALA A 45 36.99 33.79 8.24
CA ALA A 45 37.21 34.13 6.83
C ALA A 45 38.49 35.00 6.71
N PRO A 46 39.20 34.92 5.57
CA PRO A 46 39.00 35.99 4.59
C PRO A 46 38.97 35.52 3.12
N ALA A 47 38.39 36.39 2.29
CA ALA A 47 38.28 36.29 0.85
C ALA A 47 39.64 36.39 0.14
N ALA A 48 39.82 35.62 -0.96
CA ALA A 48 40.45 36.08 -2.21
C ALA A 48 40.43 34.99 -3.31
N LYS A 49 39.74 35.31 -4.41
CA LYS A 49 40.19 35.25 -5.82
C LYS A 49 41.03 34.05 -6.32
N SER A 50 40.39 33.30 -7.24
CA SER A 50 40.74 33.21 -8.67
C SER A 50 41.77 32.19 -9.20
N VAL A 51 41.31 31.51 -10.28
CA VAL A 51 41.99 30.89 -11.46
C VAL A 51 42.82 29.59 -11.31
N ALA A 52 42.39 28.56 -12.06
CA ALA A 52 43.15 27.76 -13.05
C ALA A 52 42.52 26.34 -13.14
N SER A 53 41.73 26.02 -14.16
CA SER A 53 42.17 25.49 -15.47
C SER A 53 43.25 24.42 -15.38
N ALA A 54 42.83 23.16 -15.44
CA ALA A 54 43.64 22.06 -15.96
C ALA A 54 42.73 21.07 -16.69
N ARG A 55 42.78 21.11 -18.02
CA ARG A 55 42.35 20.03 -18.92
C ARG A 55 43.40 18.91 -18.89
N THR A 56 43.00 17.76 -19.45
CA THR A 56 43.76 16.53 -19.83
C THR A 56 43.66 15.40 -18.80
N ALA A 57 43.42 14.14 -19.16
CA ALA A 57 43.46 13.48 -20.46
C ALA A 57 42.37 12.39 -20.58
N ALA A 58 41.84 12.24 -21.79
CA ALA A 58 41.03 11.10 -22.19
C ALA A 58 41.90 9.84 -22.24
N VAL A 59 41.46 8.78 -21.56
CA VAL A 59 41.92 7.41 -21.83
C VAL A 59 40.80 6.69 -22.55
N TYR A 60 41.04 6.43 -23.82
CA TYR A 60 40.25 5.57 -24.70
C TYR A 60 40.28 4.14 -24.15
N GLY A 61 39.19 3.71 -23.53
CA GLY A 61 38.87 2.29 -23.35
C GLY A 61 37.62 1.99 -24.17
N PRO A 62 37.52 0.85 -24.89
CA PRO A 62 36.30 0.52 -25.60
C PRO A 62 35.21 0.29 -24.57
N THR A 63 34.32 1.27 -24.38
CA THR A 63 33.06 1.08 -23.67
C THR A 63 32.25 0.09 -24.45
N ARG A 64 32.38 -1.19 -24.08
CA ARG A 64 31.36 -2.20 -24.27
C ARG A 64 30.07 -1.56 -23.78
N ALA A 65 29.15 -1.30 -24.69
CA ALA A 65 27.81 -0.84 -24.37
C ALA A 65 27.17 -1.92 -23.49
N VAL A 66 27.35 -1.78 -22.19
CA VAL A 66 26.50 -2.45 -21.23
C VAL A 66 25.16 -1.77 -21.42
N THR A 67 24.25 -2.47 -22.09
CA THR A 67 22.84 -2.14 -22.07
C THR A 67 22.45 -2.08 -20.60
N VAL A 68 22.42 -0.87 -20.05
CA VAL A 68 21.97 -0.64 -18.68
C VAL A 68 20.49 -0.98 -18.73
N LEU A 69 20.14 -2.18 -18.28
CA LEU A 69 18.76 -2.50 -17.91
C LEU A 69 18.26 -1.32 -17.07
N PRO A 70 17.05 -0.80 -17.31
CA PRO A 70 16.51 0.29 -16.52
C PRO A 70 16.69 -0.10 -15.05
N ARG A 71 17.41 0.72 -14.28
CA ARG A 71 17.67 0.44 -12.87
C ARG A 71 16.33 0.44 -12.17
N VAL A 72 15.79 -0.76 -11.97
CA VAL A 72 14.67 -1.00 -11.09
C VAL A 72 15.06 -0.43 -9.73
N SER A 73 14.25 0.49 -9.19
CA SER A 73 14.54 1.05 -7.87
C SER A 73 14.62 -0.07 -6.84
N GLU A 74 15.41 0.10 -5.78
CA GLU A 74 15.54 -0.91 -4.73
C GLU A 74 14.17 -1.27 -4.10
N ALA A 75 13.26 -0.30 -3.98
CA ALA A 75 11.90 -0.51 -3.51
C ALA A 75 11.10 -1.40 -4.47
N GLU A 76 11.22 -1.16 -5.78
CA GLU A 76 10.58 -1.97 -6.80
C GLU A 76 11.14 -3.39 -6.83
N ALA A 77 12.46 -3.57 -6.71
CA ALA A 77 13.08 -4.90 -6.66
C ALA A 77 12.58 -5.72 -5.45
N ARG A 78 12.52 -5.09 -4.26
CA ARG A 78 11.96 -5.72 -3.04
C ARG A 78 10.48 -6.04 -3.16
N PHE A 79 9.73 -5.21 -3.88
CA PHE A 79 8.33 -5.46 -4.16
C PHE A 79 8.18 -6.68 -5.07
N LEU A 80 8.96 -6.77 -6.15
CA LEU A 80 8.93 -7.90 -7.08
C LEU A 80 9.31 -9.21 -6.37
N GLU A 81 10.30 -9.20 -5.47
CA GLU A 81 10.65 -10.36 -4.63
C GLU A 81 9.49 -10.77 -3.71
N LEU A 82 8.84 -9.80 -3.04
CA LEU A 82 7.67 -10.07 -2.21
C LEU A 82 6.50 -10.64 -3.03
N ALA A 83 6.25 -10.07 -4.20
CA ALA A 83 5.17 -10.49 -5.08
C ALA A 83 5.43 -11.90 -5.62
N ASP A 84 6.66 -12.23 -5.99
CA ASP A 84 7.07 -13.56 -6.41
C ASP A 84 6.91 -14.60 -5.28
N LEU A 85 7.33 -14.28 -4.05
CA LEU A 85 7.09 -15.13 -2.89
C LEU A 85 5.60 -15.40 -2.64
N ILE A 86 4.75 -14.38 -2.80
CA ILE A 86 3.29 -14.53 -2.69
C ILE A 86 2.75 -15.38 -3.84
N ALA A 87 3.19 -15.15 -5.08
CA ALA A 87 2.76 -15.90 -6.25
C ALA A 87 3.15 -17.39 -6.13
N GLN A 88 4.39 -17.71 -5.78
CA GLN A 88 4.86 -19.09 -5.59
C GLN A 88 4.06 -19.84 -4.53
N SER A 89 3.64 -19.13 -3.48
CA SER A 89 2.81 -19.71 -2.43
C SER A 89 1.34 -19.93 -2.84
N CYS A 90 0.96 -19.40 -4.00
CA CYS A 90 -0.34 -19.51 -4.63
C CYS A 90 -0.32 -20.38 -5.90
N GLU A 91 0.85 -20.87 -6.32
CA GLU A 91 0.96 -21.83 -7.41
C GLU A 91 0.16 -23.09 -7.05
N PRO A 92 -0.84 -23.45 -7.87
CA PRO A 92 -1.57 -24.67 -7.64
C PRO A 92 -0.61 -25.84 -7.89
N ARG A 93 -0.37 -26.70 -6.89
CA ARG A 93 -0.06 -28.10 -7.22
C ARG A 93 -1.25 -28.60 -8.02
N VAL A 94 -1.04 -28.76 -9.34
CA VAL A 94 -1.98 -29.14 -10.41
C VAL A 94 -3.35 -29.51 -9.88
N LEU A 95 -4.38 -28.69 -10.15
CA LEU A 95 -5.69 -29.17 -10.59
C LEU A 95 -6.62 -28.04 -11.06
N ARG A 96 -7.10 -28.27 -12.29
CA ARG A 96 -8.36 -27.90 -12.93
C ARG A 96 -8.66 -26.43 -13.28
N ALA A 97 -8.76 -26.27 -14.60
CA ALA A 97 -9.33 -25.17 -15.35
C ALA A 97 -10.78 -24.85 -14.96
N ALA A 98 -11.08 -23.55 -14.86
CA ALA A 98 -12.41 -23.00 -15.02
C ALA A 98 -12.38 -22.04 -16.24
N GLY A 99 -13.44 -22.12 -17.04
CA GLY A 99 -13.52 -21.63 -18.41
C GLY A 99 -13.40 -20.12 -18.57
N ARG A 100 -12.81 -19.73 -19.71
CA ARG A 100 -12.76 -18.36 -20.22
C ARG A 100 -14.10 -17.96 -20.81
N VAL A 101 -14.56 -16.75 -20.50
CA VAL A 101 -15.44 -15.99 -21.41
C VAL A 101 -14.59 -14.87 -21.99
N ALA A 102 -14.40 -14.91 -23.30
CA ALA A 102 -13.74 -13.86 -24.06
C ALA A 102 -14.75 -12.75 -24.37
N SER A 103 -14.30 -11.50 -24.36
CA SER A 103 -14.97 -10.43 -25.08
C SER A 103 -13.91 -9.50 -25.68
N GLU A 104 -13.93 -9.42 -27.00
CA GLU A 104 -13.15 -8.50 -27.84
C GLU A 104 -13.81 -7.10 -27.89
N PRO A 105 -13.10 -6.06 -28.38
CA PRO A 105 -13.39 -4.67 -28.06
C PRO A 105 -14.29 -3.97 -29.08
N THR A 106 -14.84 -2.83 -28.67
CA THR A 106 -15.18 -1.74 -29.59
C THR A 106 -14.78 -0.42 -28.93
N PRO A 107 -13.85 0.36 -29.49
CA PRO A 107 -13.55 1.69 -28.98
C PRO A 107 -14.35 2.72 -29.77
N ASP A 108 -15.15 3.54 -29.09
CA ASP A 108 -15.46 4.88 -29.58
C ASP A 108 -15.72 5.85 -28.42
N SER A 109 -15.29 7.10 -28.62
CA SER A 109 -15.60 8.33 -27.87
C SER A 109 -14.82 8.71 -26.59
N THR A 110 -13.84 9.60 -26.79
CA THR A 110 -13.63 10.98 -26.26
C THR A 110 -14.11 11.40 -24.86
N MET A 111 -14.30 10.48 -23.92
CA MET A 111 -14.33 10.75 -22.47
C MET A 111 -13.26 9.87 -21.79
N PRO A 112 -12.78 10.14 -20.56
CA PRO A 112 -11.93 9.16 -19.86
C PRO A 112 -12.73 7.86 -19.74
N VAL A 113 -12.37 6.88 -20.58
CA VAL A 113 -13.10 5.61 -20.71
C VAL A 113 -12.85 4.84 -19.43
N LEU A 114 -13.83 4.88 -18.54
CA LEU A 114 -13.84 4.06 -17.35
C LEU A 114 -14.07 2.60 -17.79
N VAL A 115 -13.07 1.73 -17.62
CA VAL A 115 -13.05 0.36 -18.14
C VAL A 115 -13.59 -0.62 -17.09
N ASP A 116 -14.31 -1.67 -17.50
CA ASP A 116 -14.76 -2.71 -16.58
C ASP A 116 -13.59 -3.59 -16.08
N PRO A 117 -13.65 -4.13 -14.85
CA PRO A 117 -12.57 -4.92 -14.28
C PRO A 117 -12.41 -6.25 -15.01
N LEU A 118 -11.15 -6.68 -15.20
CA LEU A 118 -10.85 -8.00 -15.73
C LEU A 118 -11.06 -9.09 -14.66
N PRO A 119 -11.50 -10.30 -15.05
CA PRO A 119 -11.64 -11.42 -14.11
C PRO A 119 -10.27 -11.97 -13.70
N LEU A 120 -9.99 -11.98 -12.40
CA LEU A 120 -8.74 -12.53 -11.84
C LEU A 120 -8.62 -14.04 -12.08
N HIS A 121 -7.41 -14.50 -12.39
CA HIS A 121 -7.10 -15.93 -12.41
C HIS A 121 -6.99 -16.50 -10.99
N PRO A 122 -7.15 -17.81 -10.78
CA PRO A 122 -7.10 -18.42 -9.44
C PRO A 122 -5.81 -18.12 -8.65
N THR A 123 -4.67 -18.04 -9.33
CA THR A 123 -3.38 -17.65 -8.73
C THR A 123 -3.41 -16.20 -8.24
N GLU A 124 -4.01 -15.31 -9.02
CA GLU A 124 -4.17 -13.89 -8.68
C GLU A 124 -5.20 -13.67 -7.58
N GLU A 125 -6.28 -14.45 -7.55
CA GLU A 125 -7.26 -14.43 -6.45
C GLU A 125 -6.59 -14.85 -5.13
N CYS A 126 -5.77 -15.91 -5.15
CA CYS A 126 -5.00 -16.31 -3.97
C CYS A 126 -4.01 -15.21 -3.55
N ALA A 127 -3.28 -14.62 -4.50
CA ALA A 127 -2.35 -13.53 -4.22
C ALA A 127 -3.10 -12.32 -3.64
N ALA A 128 -4.27 -11.99 -4.19
CA ALA A 128 -5.14 -10.93 -3.71
C ALA A 128 -5.55 -11.15 -2.25
N GLN A 129 -6.00 -12.36 -1.89
CA GLN A 129 -6.36 -12.71 -0.52
C GLN A 129 -5.18 -12.54 0.45
N ARG A 130 -3.97 -12.96 0.04
CA ARG A 130 -2.76 -12.79 0.85
C ARG A 130 -2.41 -11.31 1.05
N HIS A 131 -2.48 -10.51 0.00
CA HIS A 131 -2.24 -9.08 0.10
C HIS A 131 -3.32 -8.37 0.93
N GLN A 132 -4.60 -8.73 0.76
CA GLN A 132 -5.72 -8.23 1.54
C GLN A 132 -5.51 -8.51 3.04
N LEU A 133 -5.20 -9.76 3.40
CA LEU A 133 -4.91 -10.14 4.79
C LEU A 133 -3.72 -9.38 5.36
N ARG A 134 -2.65 -9.25 4.57
CA ARG A 134 -1.44 -8.53 4.97
C ARG A 134 -1.74 -7.06 5.25
N ILE A 135 -2.51 -6.40 4.38
CA ILE A 135 -2.91 -5.00 4.53
C ILE A 135 -3.88 -4.86 5.71
N SER A 136 -4.96 -5.64 5.77
CA SER A 136 -5.95 -5.53 6.85
C SER A 136 -5.32 -5.74 8.23
N LYS A 137 -4.45 -6.75 8.38
CA LYS A 137 -3.70 -6.99 9.62
C LYS A 137 -2.80 -5.82 9.98
N ALA A 138 -2.09 -5.27 9.00
CA ALA A 138 -1.19 -4.16 9.22
C ALA A 138 -1.90 -2.86 9.57
N PHE A 139 -3.19 -2.70 9.23
CA PHE A 139 -3.98 -1.49 9.50
C PHE A 139 -4.95 -1.62 10.67
N SER A 140 -5.13 -2.84 11.20
CA SER A 140 -6.01 -3.11 12.34
C SER A 140 -5.69 -2.21 13.54
N GLY A 141 -6.73 -1.57 14.08
CA GLY A 141 -6.63 -0.71 15.25
C GLY A 141 -5.88 0.59 15.00
N THR A 142 -5.69 1.00 13.73
CA THR A 142 -5.03 2.28 13.44
C THR A 142 -5.86 3.18 12.55
N GLU A 143 -5.82 4.47 12.89
CA GLU A 143 -6.43 5.53 12.12
C GLU A 143 -5.48 6.04 11.04
N THR A 144 -5.89 5.96 9.77
CA THR A 144 -5.13 6.58 8.68
C THR A 144 -5.69 7.93 8.26
N GLY A 145 -7.01 8.13 8.17
CA GLY A 145 -7.72 9.42 8.12
C GLY A 145 -7.33 10.43 7.02
N THR A 146 -6.22 10.21 6.33
CA THR A 146 -5.60 11.07 5.33
C THR A 146 -4.87 10.18 4.32
N TYR A 147 -4.77 10.67 3.08
CA TYR A 147 -4.04 9.97 2.02
C TYR A 147 -2.56 9.76 2.38
N ALA A 148 -1.90 10.77 2.98
CA ALA A 148 -0.49 10.69 3.32
C ALA A 148 -0.20 9.52 4.27
N ARG A 149 -0.94 9.41 5.38
CA ARG A 149 -0.77 8.30 6.35
C ARG A 149 -1.08 6.93 5.74
N LEU A 150 -2.10 6.85 4.88
CA LEU A 150 -2.45 5.63 4.15
C LEU A 150 -1.30 5.19 3.23
N ARG A 151 -0.76 6.12 2.44
CA ARG A 151 0.38 5.92 1.54
C ARG A 151 1.65 5.53 2.30
N ASP A 152 1.99 6.25 3.36
CA ASP A 152 3.22 6.00 4.13
C ASP A 152 3.20 4.60 4.75
N ARG A 153 2.05 4.17 5.29
CA ARG A 153 1.92 2.83 5.86
C ARG A 153 1.96 1.71 4.81
N LEU A 154 1.37 1.93 3.64
CA LEU A 154 1.53 1.01 2.50
C LEU A 154 3.00 0.94 2.05
N THR A 155 3.73 2.03 2.14
CA THR A 155 5.17 2.07 1.84
C THR A 155 5.99 1.31 2.88
N VAL A 156 5.66 1.40 4.18
CA VAL A 156 6.24 0.55 5.25
C VAL A 156 5.98 -0.93 4.97
N LEU A 157 4.84 -1.24 4.36
CA LEU A 157 4.50 -2.56 3.85
C LEU A 157 5.20 -2.90 2.52
N ARG A 158 6.23 -2.17 2.10
CA ARG A 158 7.01 -2.43 0.89
C ARG A 158 6.19 -2.40 -0.41
N TYR A 159 5.05 -1.69 -0.41
CA TYR A 159 4.42 -1.30 -1.67
C TYR A 159 5.13 -0.03 -2.18
N PRO A 160 5.73 -0.03 -3.38
CA PRO A 160 6.45 1.13 -3.90
C PRO A 160 5.52 2.32 -4.09
N GLU A 161 5.95 3.53 -3.74
CA GLU A 161 5.13 4.74 -3.89
C GLU A 161 4.61 4.93 -5.33
N ALA A 162 5.43 4.58 -6.33
CA ALA A 162 5.07 4.66 -7.75
C ALA A 162 3.86 3.79 -8.14
N ARG A 163 3.53 2.77 -7.34
CA ARG A 163 2.39 1.86 -7.53
C ARG A 163 1.18 2.22 -6.66
N ILE A 164 1.26 3.31 -5.88
CA ILE A 164 0.19 3.78 -4.99
C ILE A 164 -0.51 4.99 -5.60
N HIS A 165 -1.66 4.75 -6.22
CA HIS A 165 -2.42 5.78 -6.92
C HIS A 165 -3.50 6.35 -6.01
N ARG A 166 -3.56 7.68 -5.90
CA ARG A 166 -4.61 8.39 -5.17
C ARG A 166 -5.91 8.35 -5.98
N MET A 167 -7.01 7.91 -5.37
CA MET A 167 -8.35 8.07 -5.94
C MET A 167 -9.00 9.37 -5.43
N PRO A 168 -9.91 9.98 -6.20
CA PRO A 168 -10.69 11.11 -5.71
C PRO A 168 -11.46 10.72 -4.44
N ASN A 169 -11.47 11.61 -3.46
CA ASN A 169 -12.13 11.39 -2.18
C ASN A 169 -13.59 11.84 -2.25
N PHE A 170 -14.51 10.91 -2.52
CA PHE A 170 -15.93 11.24 -2.68
C PHE A 170 -16.72 11.27 -1.36
N ALA A 171 -16.20 10.69 -0.27
CA ALA A 171 -16.93 10.52 0.99
C ALA A 171 -16.16 11.03 2.23
N GLY A 172 -15.20 11.93 2.02
CA GLY A 172 -14.28 12.39 3.07
C GLY A 172 -13.21 11.37 3.49
N ARG A 173 -13.28 10.12 3.03
CA ARG A 173 -12.33 9.04 3.34
C ARG A 173 -11.30 8.85 2.22
N PRO A 174 -9.98 8.77 2.55
CA PRO A 174 -8.97 8.51 1.54
C PRO A 174 -9.15 7.11 0.93
N VAL A 175 -9.09 7.06 -0.39
CA VAL A 175 -9.09 5.84 -1.19
C VAL A 175 -7.80 5.82 -2.03
N VAL A 176 -7.16 4.67 -2.09
CA VAL A 176 -5.99 4.45 -2.97
C VAL A 176 -6.16 3.18 -3.77
N ARG A 177 -5.55 3.15 -4.95
CA ARG A 177 -5.41 1.94 -5.75
C ARG A 177 -3.95 1.52 -5.82
N LEU A 178 -3.72 0.25 -5.56
CA LEU A 178 -2.42 -0.40 -5.61
C LEU A 178 -2.31 -1.18 -6.91
N ASP A 179 -1.31 -0.83 -7.71
CA ASP A 179 -0.94 -1.60 -8.90
C ASP A 179 -0.01 -2.76 -8.51
N LEU A 180 -0.55 -3.97 -8.47
CA LEU A 180 0.18 -5.19 -8.12
C LEU A 180 0.53 -6.04 -9.33
N ARG A 181 0.44 -5.47 -10.54
CA ARG A 181 0.77 -6.19 -11.77
C ARG A 181 2.25 -6.55 -11.77
N VAL A 182 2.52 -7.84 -11.96
CA VAL A 182 3.86 -8.43 -12.11
C VAL A 182 3.79 -9.41 -13.27
N GLY A 183 4.75 -9.32 -14.19
CA GLY A 183 4.72 -10.09 -15.44
C GLY A 183 3.46 -9.79 -16.24
N SER A 184 2.72 -10.84 -16.63
CA SER A 184 1.45 -10.74 -17.35
C SER A 184 0.21 -10.70 -16.44
N GLY A 185 0.40 -10.49 -15.13
CA GLY A 185 -0.71 -10.40 -14.18
C GLY A 185 -1.50 -9.10 -14.33
N HIS A 186 -2.76 -9.13 -13.92
CA HIS A 186 -3.68 -7.98 -13.95
C HIS A 186 -4.19 -7.60 -12.56
N LEU A 187 -3.63 -8.16 -11.50
CA LEU A 187 -4.03 -7.89 -10.12
C LEU A 187 -3.80 -6.42 -9.71
N ALA A 188 -4.86 -5.80 -9.18
CA ALA A 188 -4.82 -4.53 -8.47
C ALA A 188 -5.73 -4.58 -7.24
N LEU A 189 -5.47 -3.69 -6.27
CA LEU A 189 -6.28 -3.56 -5.07
C LEU A 189 -6.78 -2.13 -4.88
N GLU A 190 -8.00 -1.96 -4.38
CA GLU A 190 -8.51 -0.70 -3.86
C GLU A 190 -8.52 -0.77 -2.33
N VAL A 191 -7.84 0.19 -1.68
CA VAL A 191 -7.76 0.31 -0.23
C VAL A 191 -8.50 1.57 0.19
N THR A 192 -9.55 1.39 0.99
CA THR A 192 -10.39 2.47 1.51
C THR A 192 -10.24 2.54 3.02
N ASP A 193 -9.91 3.73 3.55
CA ASP A 193 -9.93 3.97 4.99
C ASP A 193 -11.37 3.92 5.52
N ILE A 194 -11.58 3.13 6.58
CA ILE A 194 -12.88 3.00 7.25
C ILE A 194 -12.79 3.43 8.72
N GLY A 195 -11.87 4.34 9.05
CA GLY A 195 -11.61 4.81 10.42
C GLY A 195 -10.42 4.08 11.04
N ASN A 196 -10.68 3.04 11.83
CA ASN A 196 -9.65 2.29 12.58
C ASN A 196 -9.12 1.03 11.85
N SER A 197 -9.47 0.89 10.58
CA SER A 197 -9.10 -0.22 9.72
C SER A 197 -9.22 0.24 8.26
N VAL A 198 -8.97 -0.69 7.33
CA VAL A 198 -9.16 -0.48 5.90
C VAL A 198 -10.02 -1.59 5.32
N MET A 199 -10.86 -1.21 4.36
CA MET A 199 -11.50 -2.15 3.45
C MET A 199 -10.58 -2.33 2.23
N VAL A 200 -10.30 -3.57 1.85
CA VAL A 200 -9.41 -3.89 0.73
C VAL A 200 -10.15 -4.74 -0.29
N ARG A 201 -10.35 -4.23 -1.50
CA ARG A 201 -11.06 -4.91 -2.59
C ARG A 201 -10.11 -5.26 -3.72
N ALA A 202 -10.18 -6.47 -4.24
CA ALA A 202 -9.36 -6.91 -5.36
C ALA A 202 -10.09 -6.72 -6.69
N PHE A 203 -9.34 -6.42 -7.75
CA PHE A 203 -9.87 -6.31 -9.10
C PHE A 203 -8.79 -6.51 -10.16
N GLY A 204 -9.21 -6.81 -11.38
CA GLY A 204 -8.34 -6.90 -12.54
C GLY A 204 -8.23 -5.60 -13.32
N ALA A 205 -7.00 -5.22 -13.71
CA ALA A 205 -6.71 -4.10 -14.60
C ALA A 205 -5.82 -4.56 -15.77
N ALA A 206 -6.24 -4.29 -17.00
CA ALA A 206 -5.45 -4.61 -18.19
C ALA A 206 -4.11 -3.85 -18.18
N GLU A 207 -3.05 -4.41 -18.80
CA GLU A 207 -1.69 -3.87 -18.77
C GLU A 207 -1.60 -2.39 -19.19
N HIS A 208 -2.38 -1.98 -20.20
CA HIS A 208 -2.36 -0.62 -20.74
C HIS A 208 -3.42 0.31 -20.14
N VAL A 209 -4.22 -0.17 -19.18
CA VAL A 209 -5.23 0.63 -18.50
C VAL A 209 -4.66 1.08 -17.15
N SER A 210 -4.85 2.36 -16.82
CA SER A 210 -4.49 2.83 -15.49
C SER A 210 -5.40 2.17 -14.46
N VAL A 211 -4.84 1.69 -13.34
CA VAL A 211 -5.67 1.13 -12.27
C VAL A 211 -6.70 2.13 -11.77
N THR A 212 -6.50 3.44 -11.93
CA THR A 212 -7.47 4.51 -11.57
C THR A 212 -8.68 4.60 -12.49
N GLU A 213 -8.60 4.00 -13.69
CA GLU A 213 -9.66 4.07 -14.71
C GLU A 213 -10.61 2.87 -14.63
N VAL A 214 -10.33 1.88 -13.78
CA VAL A 214 -11.21 0.68 -13.63
C VAL A 214 -12.47 0.99 -12.83
N ARG A 215 -13.63 0.54 -13.31
CA ARG A 215 -14.94 0.71 -12.67
C ARG A 215 -15.22 -0.38 -11.66
N LEU A 216 -15.00 -0.08 -10.39
CA LEU A 216 -15.48 -0.97 -9.33
C LEU A 216 -16.92 -0.62 -9.02
N LYS A 217 -17.84 -1.56 -9.24
CA LYS A 217 -19.19 -1.45 -8.67
C LYS A 217 -19.03 -1.35 -7.17
N GLN A 218 -19.61 -0.33 -6.55
CA GLN A 218 -19.62 -0.22 -5.10
C GLN A 218 -20.61 -1.29 -4.60
N GLU A 219 -20.09 -2.29 -3.89
CA GLU A 219 -20.93 -3.29 -3.27
C GLU A 219 -21.47 -2.66 -1.99
N VAL A 220 -22.64 -2.04 -2.10
CA VAL A 220 -23.39 -1.54 -0.95
C VAL A 220 -24.15 -2.73 -0.42
N ASP A 221 -23.68 -3.28 0.70
CA ASP A 221 -24.41 -4.29 1.46
C ASP A 221 -25.64 -3.58 2.07
N TRP A 222 -26.77 -3.69 1.39
CA TRP A 222 -28.03 -3.20 1.91
C TRP A 222 -28.47 -4.18 3.01
N PRO A 223 -28.81 -3.70 4.22
CA PRO A 223 -29.30 -4.60 5.25
C PRO A 223 -30.60 -5.23 4.76
N THR A 224 -30.59 -6.55 4.54
CA THR A 224 -31.81 -7.35 4.49
C THR A 224 -32.57 -7.10 5.78
N SER A 225 -33.71 -6.40 5.66
CA SER A 225 -34.66 -6.18 6.76
C SER A 225 -35.45 -7.44 7.08
#